data_AF-A0A7W6K2S2-F1
#
_entry.id   AF-A0A7W6K2S2-F1
#
_cell.length_a   1.000
_cell.length_b   1.000
_cell.length_c   1.000
_cell.angle_alpha   90.00
_cell.angle_beta   90.00
_cell.angle_gamma   90.00
#
_symmetry.space_group_name_H-M   'P 1'
#
loop_
_entity.id
_entity.type
_entity.pdbx_description
1 polymer ?
#
loop_
_entity_poly.entity_id
_entity_poly.type
_entity_poly.pdbx_seq_one_letter_code
_entity_poly.pdbx_strand_id
1 'polypeptide(L)' 'MNNIRSLFLGLLSVAVIAGTVLLTASFLALVAGLAAVTLIARMLMPAPKRAPVYAKARKAEEMRIWNDGRGTIIDQ' A
#
# COMPACT_ATOMS: atom_id res chain seq x y z
N MET A 1 57.25 6.78 -9.57
CA MET A 1 56.10 7.07 -8.66
C MET A 1 54.73 7.05 -9.36
N ASN A 2 54.63 7.14 -10.69
CA ASN A 2 53.32 7.20 -11.38
C ASN A 2 52.61 5.84 -11.47
N ASN A 3 53.33 4.73 -11.69
CA ASN A 3 52.71 3.40 -11.85
C ASN A 3 52.02 2.89 -10.59
N ILE A 4 52.58 3.18 -9.41
CA ILE A 4 51.96 2.79 -8.12
C ILE A 4 50.68 3.60 -7.90
N ARG A 5 50.72 4.92 -8.15
CA ARG A 5 49.55 5.80 -8.03
C ARG A 5 48.43 5.40 -8.98
N SER A 6 48.74 5.08 -10.24
CA SER A 6 47.74 4.61 -11.21
C SER A 6 47.13 3.26 -10.81
N LEU A 7 47.92 2.35 -10.22
CA LEU A 7 47.43 1.07 -9.73
C LEU A 7 46.45 1.24 -8.56
N PHE A 8 46.78 2.12 -7.60
CA PHE A 8 45.89 2.46 -6.48
C PHE A 8 44.60 3.13 -6.95
N LEU A 9 44.69 4.05 -7.92
CA LEU A 9 43.50 4.68 -8.51
C LEU A 9 42.61 3.66 -9.25
N GLY A 10 43.21 2.72 -9.97
CA GLY A 10 42.52 1.61 -10.60
C GLY A 10 41.76 0.75 -9.58
N LEU A 11 42.46 0.29 -8.54
CA LEU A 11 41.87 -0.49 -7.45
C LEU A 11 40.75 0.27 -6.72
N LEU A 12 40.95 1.56 -6.46
CA LEU A 12 39.95 2.41 -5.83
C LEU A 12 38.67 2.50 -6.68
N SER A 13 38.81 2.66 -7.99
CA SER A 13 37.65 2.73 -8.90
C SER A 13 36.84 1.44 -8.89
N VAL A 14 37.51 0.29 -8.91
CA VAL A 14 36.87 -1.03 -8.82
C VAL A 14 36.17 -1.19 -7.47
N ALA A 15 36.82 -0.80 -6.39
CA ALA A 15 36.25 -0.86 -5.05
C ALA A 15 34.99 0.01 -4.92
N VAL A 16 34.99 1.21 -5.51
CA VAL A 16 33.82 2.10 -5.53
C VAL A 16 32.68 1.45 -6.31
N ILE A 17 32.94 0.91 -7.51
CA ILE A 17 31.91 0.24 -8.32
C ILE A 17 31.34 -0.96 -7.57
N ALA A 18 32.20 -1.84 -7.05
CA ALA A 18 31.77 -3.00 -6.26
C ALA A 18 30.94 -2.57 -5.03
N GLY A 19 31.37 -1.52 -4.34
CA GLY A 19 30.66 -0.95 -3.20
C GLY A 19 29.26 -0.45 -3.59
N THR A 20 29.14 0.27 -4.70
CA THR A 20 27.83 0.74 -5.19
C THR A 20 26.90 -0.43 -5.54
N VAL A 21 27.41 -1.45 -6.24
CA VAL A 21 26.62 -2.64 -6.61
C VAL A 21 26.12 -3.37 -5.38
N LEU A 22 26.99 -3.61 -4.39
CA LEU A 22 26.63 -4.27 -3.14
C LEU A 22 25.60 -3.46 -2.35
N LEU A 23 25.77 -2.13 -2.29
CA LEU A 23 24.83 -1.25 -1.61
C LEU A 23 23.45 -1.27 -2.29
N THR A 24 23.39 -1.16 -3.61
CA THR A 24 22.14 -1.25 -4.37
C THR A 24 21.48 -2.61 -4.18
N ALA A 25 22.24 -3.69 -4.25
CA ALA A 25 21.74 -5.04 -4.03
C ALA A 25 21.19 -5.21 -2.60
N SER A 26 21.84 -4.63 -1.59
CA SER A 26 21.38 -4.65 -0.20
C SER A 26 20.04 -3.94 -0.03
N PHE A 27 19.88 -2.75 -0.59
CA PHE A 27 18.59 -2.04 -0.56
C PHE A 27 17.49 -2.81 -1.28
N LEU A 28 17.80 -3.39 -2.44
CA LEU A 28 16.84 -4.20 -3.19
C LEU A 28 16.41 -5.43 -2.38
N ALA A 29 17.37 -6.13 -1.76
CA ALA A 29 17.10 -7.28 -0.91
C ALA A 29 16.27 -6.90 0.32
N LEU A 30 16.51 -5.72 0.92
CA LEU A 30 15.72 -5.22 2.03
C LEU A 30 14.26 -4.98 1.64
N VAL A 31 14.02 -4.28 0.51
CA VAL A 31 12.67 -4.00 0.01
C VAL A 31 11.96 -5.30 -0.38
N ALA A 32 12.64 -6.19 -1.09
CA ALA A 32 12.10 -7.49 -1.47
C ALA A 32 11.78 -8.34 -0.23
N GLY A 33 12.65 -8.33 0.78
CA GLY A 33 12.45 -9.01 2.05
C GLY A 33 11.21 -8.51 2.79
N LEU A 34 11.04 -7.19 2.93
CA LEU A 34 9.86 -6.59 3.56
C LEU A 34 8.58 -6.92 2.78
N ALA A 35 8.62 -6.85 1.45
CA ALA A 35 7.49 -7.25 0.62
C ALA A 35 7.13 -8.73 0.78
N ALA A 36 8.12 -9.62 0.82
CA ALA A 36 7.91 -11.04 1.05
C ALA A 36 7.32 -11.32 2.44
N VAL A 37 7.89 -10.73 3.49
CA VAL A 37 7.40 -10.88 4.87
C VAL A 37 5.97 -10.38 5.01
N THR A 38 5.63 -9.22 4.44
CA THR A 38 4.26 -8.69 4.49
C THR A 38 3.27 -9.56 3.72
N LEU A 39 3.68 -10.13 2.58
CA LEU A 39 2.83 -11.07 1.84
C LEU A 39 2.59 -12.36 2.61
N ILE A 40 3.65 -12.94 3.21
CA ILE A 40 3.53 -14.13 4.06
C ILE A 40 2.63 -13.84 5.25
N ALA A 41 2.84 -12.72 5.94
CA ALA A 41 2.00 -12.31 7.06
C ALA A 41 0.53 -12.21 6.63
N ARG A 42 0.24 -11.59 5.48
CA ARG A 42 -1.12 -11.51 4.94
C ARG A 42 -1.73 -12.87 4.60
N MET A 43 -0.94 -13.82 4.11
CA MET A 43 -1.41 -15.18 3.82
C MET A 43 -1.75 -15.97 5.09
N LEU A 44 -1.00 -15.73 6.18
CA LEU A 44 -1.22 -16.38 7.47
C LEU A 44 -2.29 -15.69 8.32
N MET A 45 -2.55 -14.41 8.11
CA MET A 45 -3.57 -13.67 8.83
C MET A 45 -4.97 -14.08 8.37
N PRO A 46 -5.91 -14.35 9.30
CA PRO A 46 -7.30 -14.60 8.93
C PRO A 46 -7.88 -13.36 8.25
N ALA A 47 -8.64 -13.57 7.15
CA ALA A 47 -9.26 -12.49 6.43
C ALA A 47 -10.13 -11.65 7.40
N PRO A 48 -9.93 -10.32 7.47
CA PRO A 48 -10.77 -9.49 8.32
C PRO A 48 -12.21 -9.64 7.83
N LYS A 49 -13.10 -10.09 8.73
CA LYS A 49 -14.53 -10.11 8.45
C LYS A 49 -14.93 -8.68 8.12
N ARG A 50 -15.20 -8.42 6.84
CA ARG A 50 -15.79 -7.15 6.41
C ARG A 50 -17.15 -7.08 7.08
N ALA A 51 -17.24 -6.38 8.21
CA ALA A 51 -18.51 -6.08 8.81
C ALA A 51 -19.28 -5.25 7.79
N PRO A 52 -20.42 -5.73 7.26
CA PRO A 52 -21.23 -4.90 6.38
C PRO A 52 -21.65 -3.68 7.17
N VAL A 53 -21.09 -2.52 6.84
CA VAL A 53 -21.59 -1.25 7.32
C VAL A 53 -22.82 -0.97 6.50
N TYR A 54 -23.95 -1.52 6.95
CA TYR A 54 -25.24 -1.06 6.45
C TYR A 54 -25.31 0.42 6.79
N ALA A 55 -25.39 1.27 5.77
CA ALA A 55 -25.83 2.63 5.96
C ALA A 55 -27.16 2.51 6.72
N LYS A 56 -27.18 2.95 7.99
CA LYS A 56 -28.44 3.22 8.65
C LYS A 56 -29.06 4.34 7.82
N ALA A 57 -29.90 3.98 6.85
CA ALA A 57 -30.90 4.90 6.39
C ALA A 57 -31.53 5.43 7.68
N ARG A 58 -31.38 6.74 7.93
CA ARG A 58 -32.20 7.43 8.94
C ARG A 58 -33.58 6.86 8.73
N LYS A 59 -34.15 6.21 9.76
CA LYS A 59 -35.52 5.67 9.75
C LYS A 59 -36.30 6.58 8.81
N ALA A 60 -36.80 6.04 7.70
CA ALA A 60 -37.71 6.76 6.86
C ALA A 60 -38.77 7.29 7.82
N GLU A 61 -38.63 8.56 8.18
CA GLU A 61 -39.59 9.29 8.98
C GLU A 61 -40.86 9.07 8.19
N GLU A 62 -41.81 8.36 8.83
CA GLU A 62 -42.90 7.63 8.16
C GLU A 62 -43.44 8.48 7.02
N MET A 63 -42.96 8.20 5.80
CA MET A 63 -43.28 9.02 4.65
C MET A 63 -44.77 8.85 4.44
N ARG A 64 -45.53 9.87 4.83
CA ARG A 64 -46.96 9.76 4.96
C ARG A 64 -47.56 10.13 3.62
N ILE A 65 -48.10 9.10 2.97
CA ILE A 65 -48.70 9.23 1.65
C ILE A 65 -50.21 9.11 1.83
N TRP A 66 -50.95 10.14 1.42
CA TRP A 66 -52.41 10.11 1.36
C TRP A 66 -52.94 10.84 0.13
N ASN A 67 -54.22 10.63 -0.19
CA ASN A 67 -54.88 11.25 -1.33
C ASN A 67 -56.06 12.09 -0.84
N ASP A 68 -56.09 13.36 -1.24
CA ASP A 68 -57.11 14.34 -0.83
C ASP A 68 -58.31 14.40 -1.79
N GLY A 69 -58.37 13.51 -2.78
CA GLY A 69 -59.38 13.48 -3.84
C GLY A 69 -59.05 14.39 -5.03
N ARG A 70 -57.99 15.19 -4.96
CA ARG A 70 -57.44 16.00 -6.07
C ARG A 70 -56.07 15.54 -6.52
N GLY A 71 -55.34 14.81 -5.68
CA GLY A 71 -54.07 14.17 -6.03
C GLY A 71 -53.45 13.41 -4.85
N THR A 72 -52.32 12.75 -5.12
CA THR A 72 -51.54 12.06 -4.10
C THR A 72 -50.52 13.03 -3.49
N ILE A 73 -50.55 13.19 -2.18
CA ILE A 73 -49.61 14.01 -1.41
C ILE A 73 -48.66 13.09 -0.68
N ILE A 74 -47.38 13.44 -0.72
CA ILE A 74 -46.28 12.75 -0.04
C ILE A 74 -45.67 13.77 0.93
N ASP A 75 -45.80 13.49 2.23
CA ASP A 75 -45.22 14.28 3.30
C ASP A 75 -44.08 13.49 3.96
N GLN A 76 -43.02 14.19 4.39
CA GLN A 76 -41.86 13.60 5.05
C GLN A 76 -41.64 14.22 6.43
#